data_AF-A0A0N4WHY4-F1
#
_entry.id   AF-A0A0N4WHY4-F1
#
_cell.length_a   1.000
_cell.length_b   1.000
_cell.length_c   1.000
_cell.angle_alpha   90.00
_cell.angle_beta   90.00
_cell.angle_gamma   90.00
#
_symmetry.space_group_name_H-M   'P 1'
#
loop_
_entity.id
_entity.type
_entity.pdbx_description
1 polymer ?
#
loop_
_entity_poly.entity_id
_entity_poly.type
_entity_poly.pdbx_seq_one_letter_code
_entity_poly.pdbx_strand_id
1 'polypeptide(L)'
;MFEFMEKFMNAYTGIPKASHIWLCTLAHSWPKNLYHADVHFLDFFKRNKKHFDNAFLFFMGDHGPRQGGIPEVKLGRYENLNPFLMVSIPKSYRNTAIHEQLRNKSRELMTNFDLHATFMDILEVQMKSNFSDTSYREPQDSGSSLFREWRGPRNCRTLPIPSQYCICQYNWTDQIDVSVQKELGIFLANELKRHLVQEGLGTLCHPQAYSSVGFLLNSYGKYLLKISQ
;
A
#
# COMPACT_ATOMS: atom_id res chain seq x y z
N MET A 1 5.91 21.11 -11.16
CA MET A 1 4.85 20.27 -10.53
C MET A 1 3.96 21.11 -9.63
N PHE A 2 4.48 21.71 -8.55
CA PHE A 2 3.68 22.55 -7.65
C PHE A 2 2.96 23.71 -8.35
N GLU A 3 3.60 24.41 -9.30
CA GLU A 3 2.92 25.48 -10.06
C GLU A 3 1.69 25.00 -10.84
N PHE A 4 1.73 23.80 -11.43
CA PHE A 4 0.57 23.22 -12.12
C PHE A 4 -0.53 22.84 -11.14
N MET A 5 -0.14 22.31 -9.97
CA MET A 5 -1.08 22.03 -8.88
C MET A 5 -1.73 23.32 -8.38
N GLU A 6 -0.99 24.41 -8.22
CA GLU A 6 -1.51 25.73 -7.84
C GLU A 6 -2.49 26.26 -8.89
N LYS A 7 -2.14 26.15 -10.18
CA LYS A 7 -3.08 26.52 -11.27
C LYS A 7 -4.37 25.70 -11.21
N PHE A 8 -4.27 24.38 -10.98
CA PHE A 8 -5.43 23.50 -10.85
C PHE A 8 -6.30 23.85 -9.62
N MET A 9 -5.67 24.09 -8.46
CA MET A 9 -6.36 24.45 -7.21
C MET A 9 -7.13 25.78 -7.35
N ASN A 10 -6.58 26.73 -8.10
CA ASN A 10 -7.18 28.05 -8.31
C ASN A 10 -8.16 28.13 -9.49
N ALA A 11 -8.17 27.15 -10.39
CA ALA A 11 -9.13 27.11 -11.48
C ALA A 11 -10.53 26.77 -10.97
N TYR A 12 -11.58 27.17 -11.71
CA TYR A 12 -12.97 26.76 -11.45
C TYR A 12 -13.41 26.89 -9.98
N THR A 13 -13.39 28.12 -9.45
CA THR A 13 -13.79 28.43 -8.07
C THR A 13 -15.20 27.89 -7.76
N GLY A 14 -15.38 27.30 -6.58
CA GLY A 14 -16.67 26.75 -6.14
C GLY A 14 -16.98 25.34 -6.64
N ILE A 15 -16.18 24.79 -7.57
CA ILE A 15 -16.36 23.42 -8.07
C ILE A 15 -15.46 22.45 -7.27
N PRO A 16 -16.00 21.34 -6.73
CA PRO A 16 -15.20 20.28 -6.11
C PRO A 16 -14.16 19.71 -7.07
N LYS A 17 -12.99 19.35 -6.53
CA LYS A 17 -11.85 18.88 -7.32
C LYS A 17 -11.27 17.62 -6.68
N ALA A 18 -10.86 16.69 -7.52
CA ALA A 18 -10.03 15.55 -7.15
C ALA A 18 -8.73 15.61 -7.96
N SER A 19 -7.60 15.35 -7.30
CA SER A 19 -6.29 15.32 -7.94
C SER A 19 -5.47 14.19 -7.35
N HIS A 20 -4.75 13.48 -8.21
CA HIS A 20 -3.77 12.48 -7.85
C HIS A 20 -2.43 12.90 -8.48
N ILE A 21 -1.38 13.00 -7.66
CA ILE A 21 -0.04 13.33 -8.12
C ILE A 21 0.90 12.22 -7.68
N TRP A 22 1.54 11.58 -8.65
CA TRP A 22 2.53 10.53 -8.41
C TRP A 22 3.93 11.03 -8.74
N LEU A 23 4.82 11.06 -7.75
CA LEU A 23 6.18 11.58 -7.90
C LEU A 23 7.16 10.45 -8.24
N CYS A 24 7.25 10.09 -9.53
CA CYS A 24 7.99 8.91 -9.98
C CYS A 24 9.47 8.92 -9.63
N THR A 25 10.15 10.07 -9.64
CA THR A 25 11.62 10.15 -9.59
C THR A 25 12.17 10.61 -8.25
N LEU A 26 11.35 11.27 -7.42
CA LEU A 26 11.83 11.98 -6.24
C LEU A 26 12.53 11.05 -5.26
N ALA A 27 12.00 9.86 -4.99
CA ALA A 27 12.56 8.91 -4.03
C ALA A 27 12.97 7.56 -4.65
N HIS A 28 12.91 7.42 -5.98
CA HIS A 28 13.03 6.12 -6.65
C HIS A 28 14.41 5.47 -6.47
N SER A 29 15.47 6.24 -6.73
CA SER A 29 16.85 5.73 -6.74
C SER A 29 17.55 5.93 -5.41
N TRP A 30 17.31 7.07 -4.75
CA TRP A 30 17.94 7.41 -3.48
C TRP A 30 16.97 8.17 -2.58
N PRO A 31 16.66 7.66 -1.37
CA PRO A 31 15.77 8.35 -0.42
C PRO A 31 16.26 9.75 -0.03
N LYS A 32 17.57 10.00 -0.10
CA LYS A 32 18.19 11.29 0.25
C LYS A 32 17.61 12.48 -0.55
N ASN A 33 17.10 12.21 -1.75
CA ASN A 33 16.50 13.22 -2.60
C ASN A 33 15.24 13.85 -1.98
N LEU A 34 14.58 13.15 -1.04
CA LEU A 34 13.47 13.69 -0.27
C LEU A 34 13.88 14.93 0.54
N TYR A 35 15.08 14.92 1.16
CA TYR A 35 15.57 16.05 1.95
C TYR A 35 15.78 17.31 1.11
N HIS A 36 16.18 17.16 -0.16
CA HIS A 36 16.32 18.30 -1.08
C HIS A 36 14.97 18.93 -1.47
N ALA A 37 13.88 18.16 -1.40
CA ALA A 37 12.55 18.65 -1.74
C ALA A 37 11.75 19.12 -0.52
N ASP A 38 12.21 18.85 0.71
CA ASP A 38 11.46 19.12 1.95
C ASP A 38 11.03 20.59 2.05
N VAL A 39 11.97 21.52 1.83
CA VAL A 39 11.67 22.97 1.83
C VAL A 39 10.66 23.36 0.75
N HIS A 40 10.69 22.72 -0.42
CA HIS A 40 9.72 22.99 -1.49
C HIS A 40 8.31 22.52 -1.10
N PHE A 41 8.19 21.35 -0.46
CA PHE A 41 6.90 20.90 0.08
C PHE A 41 6.40 21.81 1.20
N LEU A 42 7.28 22.17 2.14
CA LEU A 42 6.95 23.07 3.24
C LEU A 42 6.39 24.40 2.72
N ASP A 43 7.09 25.03 1.77
CA ASP A 43 6.68 26.29 1.18
C ASP A 43 5.38 26.14 0.37
N PHE A 44 5.23 25.05 -0.38
CA PHE A 44 4.00 24.74 -1.09
C PHE A 44 2.81 24.61 -0.15
N PHE A 45 2.91 23.81 0.92
CA PHE A 45 1.81 23.62 1.88
C PHE A 45 1.50 24.89 2.67
N LYS A 46 2.52 25.68 3.06
CA LYS A 46 2.32 26.97 3.74
C LYS A 46 1.59 27.97 2.86
N ARG A 47 2.06 28.18 1.62
CA ARG A 47 1.44 29.15 0.69
C ARG A 47 0.02 28.76 0.30
N ASN A 48 -0.27 27.46 0.20
CA ASN A 48 -1.58 26.94 -0.21
C ASN A 48 -2.47 26.49 0.97
N LYS A 49 -2.14 26.89 2.20
CA LYS A 49 -2.84 26.47 3.44
C LYS A 49 -4.37 26.62 3.36
N LYS A 50 -4.86 27.72 2.77
CA LYS A 50 -6.31 27.98 2.64
C LYS A 50 -7.04 26.93 1.80
N HIS A 51 -6.38 26.37 0.77
CA HIS A 51 -6.96 25.26 -0.01
C HIS A 51 -7.02 23.99 0.85
N PHE A 52 -5.94 23.68 1.57
CA PHE A 52 -5.86 22.50 2.43
C PHE A 52 -6.76 22.56 3.67
N ASP A 53 -7.11 23.75 4.14
CA ASP A 53 -8.10 23.91 5.23
C ASP A 53 -9.50 23.39 4.83
N ASN A 54 -9.80 23.24 3.54
CA ASN A 54 -11.08 22.73 3.02
C ASN A 54 -10.94 21.43 2.23
N ALA A 55 -9.79 20.74 2.32
CA ALA A 55 -9.52 19.55 1.52
C ALA A 55 -9.17 18.33 2.37
N PHE A 56 -9.52 17.15 1.86
CA PHE A 56 -8.90 15.91 2.28
C PHE A 56 -7.57 15.77 1.52
N LEU A 57 -6.47 15.64 2.27
CA LEU A 57 -5.13 15.45 1.74
C LEU A 57 -4.57 14.11 2.23
N PHE A 58 -4.22 13.26 1.28
CA PHE A 58 -3.52 12.01 1.52
C PHE A 58 -2.13 12.13 0.94
N PHE A 59 -1.10 12.07 1.78
CA PHE A 59 0.29 12.12 1.37
C PHE A 59 0.96 10.80 1.74
N MET A 60 1.33 10.03 0.73
CA MET A 60 1.70 8.63 0.92
C MET A 60 2.83 8.19 0.00
N GLY A 61 3.56 7.17 0.44
CA GLY A 61 4.41 6.34 -0.42
C GLY A 61 3.63 5.12 -0.91
N ASP A 62 4.00 4.60 -2.07
CA ASP A 62 3.50 3.32 -2.58
C ASP A 62 4.23 2.12 -1.95
N HIS A 63 5.47 2.35 -1.52
CA HIS A 63 6.28 1.44 -0.74
C HIS A 63 7.20 2.21 0.21
N GLY A 64 7.86 1.51 1.14
CA GLY A 64 8.96 2.10 1.91
C GLY A 64 10.31 2.03 1.19
N PRO A 65 11.41 2.40 1.86
CA PRO A 65 12.72 2.51 1.22
C PRO A 65 13.24 1.17 0.65
N ARG A 66 13.63 1.16 -0.63
CA ARG A 66 14.18 0.00 -1.37
C ARG A 66 15.67 0.10 -1.71
N GLN A 67 16.30 1.22 -1.39
CA GLN A 67 17.64 1.57 -1.86
C GLN A 67 18.52 2.06 -0.71
N GLY A 68 19.81 2.25 -1.00
CA GLY A 68 20.77 2.90 -0.09
C GLY A 68 21.11 2.08 1.15
N GLY A 69 21.25 0.76 1.02
CA GLY A 69 21.61 -0.15 2.12
C GLY A 69 20.51 -0.36 3.17
N ILE A 70 19.40 0.38 3.11
CA ILE A 70 18.28 0.26 4.05
C ILE A 70 17.73 -1.18 4.10
N PRO A 71 17.50 -1.88 2.95
CA PRO A 71 16.99 -3.25 3.00
C PRO A 71 17.95 -4.29 3.61
N GLU A 72 19.23 -3.95 3.81
CA GLU A 72 20.24 -4.88 4.35
C GLU A 72 20.05 -5.09 5.86
N VAL A 73 19.56 -4.07 6.56
CA VAL A 73 19.29 -4.15 8.00
C VAL A 73 17.88 -4.63 8.29
N LYS A 74 17.72 -5.33 9.42
CA LYS A 74 16.45 -5.92 9.84
C LYS A 74 15.31 -4.89 9.87
N LEU A 75 15.51 -3.72 10.49
CA LEU A 75 14.49 -2.66 10.56
C LEU A 75 14.08 -2.16 9.17
N GLY A 76 15.04 -1.94 8.28
CA GLY A 76 14.77 -1.43 6.94
C GLY A 76 13.99 -2.40 6.06
N ARG A 77 14.09 -3.72 6.31
CA ARG A 77 13.18 -4.71 5.68
C ARG A 77 11.73 -4.55 6.11
N TYR A 78 11.46 -4.14 7.35
CA TYR A 78 10.09 -3.81 7.77
C TYR A 78 9.61 -2.53 7.11
N GLU A 79 10.43 -1.47 7.20
CA GLU A 79 10.09 -0.16 6.62
C GLU A 79 9.81 -0.29 5.12
N ASN A 80 10.58 -1.11 4.39
CA ASN A 80 10.34 -1.42 2.97
C ASN A 80 8.89 -1.82 2.65
N LEU A 81 8.27 -2.57 3.57
CA LEU A 81 6.91 -3.12 3.46
C LEU A 81 5.87 -2.29 4.21
N ASN A 82 6.28 -1.18 4.83
CA ASN A 82 5.44 -0.27 5.58
C ASN A 82 5.45 1.12 4.92
N PRO A 83 4.66 1.33 3.86
CA PRO A 83 4.61 2.62 3.18
C PRO A 83 4.15 3.73 4.11
N PHE A 84 4.74 4.91 3.95
CA PHE A 84 4.34 6.11 4.68
C PHE A 84 2.91 6.54 4.28
N LEU A 85 2.11 6.96 5.26
CA LEU A 85 0.82 7.61 5.04
C LEU A 85 0.61 8.73 6.05
N MET A 86 0.27 9.91 5.56
CA MET A 86 -0.26 11.03 6.32
C MET A 86 -1.61 11.44 5.74
N VAL A 87 -2.59 11.63 6.61
CA VAL A 87 -3.92 12.10 6.24
C VAL A 87 -4.22 13.39 6.99
N SER A 88 -4.59 14.43 6.25
CA SER A 88 -5.19 15.66 6.78
C SER A 88 -6.60 15.79 6.24
N ILE A 89 -7.54 16.19 7.09
CA ILE A 89 -8.94 16.39 6.74
C ILE A 89 -9.29 17.89 6.78
N PRO A 90 -10.40 18.30 6.11
CA PRO A 90 -10.90 19.67 6.18
C PRO A 90 -11.05 20.14 7.62
N LYS A 91 -10.74 21.42 7.86
CA LYS A 91 -10.73 22.04 9.17
C LYS A 91 -12.09 21.95 9.86
N SER A 92 -13.19 22.04 9.10
CA SER A 92 -14.57 21.89 9.59
C SER A 92 -14.84 20.51 10.20
N TYR A 93 -14.11 19.48 9.77
CA TYR A 93 -14.29 18.11 10.27
C TYR A 93 -13.25 17.73 11.31
N ARG A 94 -12.35 18.63 11.70
CA ARG A 94 -11.41 18.35 12.80
C ARG A 94 -12.17 18.33 14.12
N ASN A 95 -11.94 17.27 14.90
CA ASN A 95 -12.52 17.01 16.22
C ASN A 95 -13.99 16.56 16.15
N THR A 96 -14.46 16.16 14.96
CA THR A 96 -15.73 15.45 14.80
C THR A 96 -15.53 13.94 14.91
N ALA A 97 -16.64 13.19 14.85
CA ALA A 97 -16.65 11.73 14.92
C ALA A 97 -15.79 11.08 13.81
N ILE A 98 -15.80 11.61 12.57
CA ILE A 98 -14.96 11.05 11.50
C ILE A 98 -13.46 11.29 11.75
N HIS A 99 -13.09 12.40 12.40
CA HIS A 99 -11.70 12.65 12.80
C HIS A 99 -11.28 11.71 13.92
N GLU A 100 -12.19 11.40 14.84
CA GLU A 100 -11.95 10.42 15.89
C GLU A 100 -11.75 9.01 15.32
N GLN A 101 -12.60 8.57 14.38
CA GLN A 101 -12.39 7.31 13.67
C GLN A 101 -11.00 7.24 13.03
N LEU A 102 -10.62 8.29 12.27
CA LEU A 102 -9.30 8.36 11.63
C LEU A 102 -8.16 8.29 12.65
N ARG A 103 -8.23 9.03 13.76
CA ARG A 103 -7.20 9.00 14.82
C ARG A 103 -7.07 7.61 15.43
N ASN A 104 -8.19 6.93 15.68
CA ASN A 104 -8.21 5.59 16.24
C ASN A 104 -7.56 4.56 15.30
N LYS A 105 -7.49 4.82 13.98
CA LYS A 105 -6.81 3.94 13.01
C LYS A 105 -5.32 4.24 12.81
N SER A 106 -4.78 5.29 13.44
CA SER A 106 -3.38 5.72 13.21
C SER A 106 -2.31 4.69 13.58
N ARG A 107 -2.68 3.67 14.37
CA ARG A 107 -1.79 2.58 14.81
C ARG A 107 -2.29 1.19 14.40
N GLU A 108 -3.27 1.15 13.50
CA GLU A 108 -3.87 -0.10 13.04
C GLU A 108 -3.27 -0.56 11.71
N LEU A 109 -3.28 -1.88 11.47
CA LEU A 109 -2.87 -2.43 10.19
C LEU A 109 -3.90 -2.09 9.12
N MET A 110 -3.44 -1.44 8.05
CA MET A 110 -4.26 -1.00 6.92
C MET A 110 -3.66 -1.46 5.59
N THR A 111 -4.49 -1.40 4.56
CA THR A 111 -4.16 -1.73 3.19
C THR A 111 -4.55 -0.58 2.27
N ASN A 112 -4.02 -0.57 1.05
CA ASN A 112 -4.46 0.39 0.04
C ASN A 112 -5.95 0.22 -0.35
N PHE A 113 -6.56 -0.94 -0.08
CA PHE A 113 -8.00 -1.14 -0.25
C PHE A 113 -8.80 -0.29 0.73
N ASP A 114 -8.32 -0.09 1.96
CA ASP A 114 -8.97 0.80 2.93
C ASP A 114 -8.92 2.27 2.47
N LEU A 115 -7.81 2.69 1.83
CA LEU A 115 -7.72 4.02 1.22
C LEU A 115 -8.68 4.17 0.04
N HIS A 116 -8.76 3.17 -0.83
CA HIS A 116 -9.74 3.15 -1.91
C HIS A 116 -11.18 3.26 -1.37
N ALA A 117 -11.55 2.43 -0.39
CA ALA A 117 -12.86 2.49 0.26
C ALA A 117 -13.10 3.85 0.94
N THR A 118 -12.08 4.48 1.51
CA THR A 118 -12.17 5.83 2.09
C THR A 118 -12.48 6.87 1.00
N PHE A 119 -11.84 6.80 -0.16
CA PHE A 119 -12.11 7.72 -1.27
C PHE A 119 -13.53 7.56 -1.80
N MET A 120 -14.00 6.33 -1.96
CA MET A 120 -15.37 6.05 -2.37
C MET A 120 -16.38 6.54 -1.32
N ASP A 121 -16.11 6.33 -0.03
CA ASP A 121 -16.95 6.83 1.07
C ASP A 121 -17.04 8.37 1.08
N ILE A 122 -15.93 9.08 0.85
CA ILE A 122 -15.93 10.55 0.66
C ILE A 122 -16.85 10.95 -0.50
N LEU A 123 -16.70 10.29 -1.65
CA LEU A 123 -17.34 10.68 -2.91
C LEU A 123 -18.83 10.33 -2.98
N GLU A 124 -19.27 9.24 -2.34
CA GLU A 124 -20.61 8.69 -2.58
C GLU A 124 -21.55 8.77 -1.38
N VAL A 125 -21.00 8.82 -0.16
CA VAL A 125 -21.76 8.60 1.07
C VAL A 125 -21.62 9.76 2.04
N GLN A 126 -20.39 10.11 2.44
CA GLN A 126 -20.16 11.13 3.47
C GLN A 126 -20.69 12.51 3.08
N MET A 127 -20.68 12.86 1.79
CA MET A 127 -21.30 14.11 1.33
C MET A 127 -22.78 14.20 1.68
N LYS A 128 -23.53 13.08 1.67
CA LYS A 128 -24.97 13.05 1.97
C LYS A 128 -25.26 13.18 3.47
N SER A 129 -24.33 12.75 4.31
CA SER A 129 -24.42 12.82 5.78
C SER A 129 -23.70 14.04 6.37
N ASN A 130 -23.21 14.97 5.53
CA ASN A 130 -22.35 16.08 5.95
C ASN A 130 -21.16 15.60 6.82
N PHE A 131 -20.55 14.48 6.41
CA PHE A 131 -19.35 13.90 7.04
C PHE A 131 -19.53 13.59 8.54
N SER A 132 -20.71 13.12 8.92
CA SER A 132 -21.05 12.75 10.32
C SER A 132 -21.25 11.27 10.54
N ASP A 133 -21.42 10.49 9.47
CA ASP A 133 -21.77 9.08 9.57
C ASP A 133 -20.52 8.21 9.74
N THR A 134 -20.35 7.68 10.95
CA THR A 134 -19.25 6.76 11.31
C THR A 134 -19.71 5.32 11.44
N SER A 135 -20.97 5.02 11.12
CA SER A 135 -21.52 3.68 11.29
C SER A 135 -20.75 2.65 10.48
N TYR A 136 -20.65 1.44 11.02
CA TYR A 136 -20.04 0.32 10.32
C TYR A 136 -20.70 0.10 8.94
N ARG A 137 -19.86 -0.21 7.96
CA ARG A 137 -20.26 -0.59 6.61
C ARG A 137 -19.43 -1.78 6.17
N GLU A 138 -20.08 -2.71 5.48
CA GLU A 138 -19.41 -3.88 4.91
C GLU A 138 -18.25 -3.44 3.99
N PRO A 139 -17.11 -4.16 4.02
CA PRO A 139 -15.96 -3.82 3.19
C PRO A 139 -16.30 -3.79 1.70
N GLN A 140 -15.89 -2.72 1.02
CA GLN A 140 -15.99 -2.59 -0.44
C GLN A 140 -14.65 -2.98 -1.05
N ASP A 141 -14.66 -3.92 -2.01
CA ASP A 141 -13.45 -4.44 -2.65
C ASP A 141 -12.37 -4.87 -1.62
N SER A 142 -12.81 -5.49 -0.53
CA SER A 142 -11.97 -5.93 0.60
C SER A 142 -11.37 -4.83 1.49
N GLY A 143 -11.77 -3.56 1.31
CA GLY A 143 -11.32 -2.42 2.11
C GLY A 143 -12.41 -1.80 2.98
N SER A 144 -12.03 -1.21 4.12
CA SER A 144 -12.93 -0.48 5.02
C SER A 144 -12.51 0.98 5.12
N SER A 145 -13.45 1.92 4.90
CA SER A 145 -13.18 3.36 5.00
C SER A 145 -12.61 3.74 6.37
N LEU A 146 -11.63 4.64 6.39
CA LEU A 146 -10.98 5.17 7.60
C LEU A 146 -11.91 6.05 8.44
N PHE A 147 -13.04 6.48 7.90
CA PHE A 147 -14.04 7.31 8.59
C PHE A 147 -15.15 6.49 9.25
N ARG A 148 -15.09 5.16 9.14
CA ARG A 148 -16.11 4.24 9.66
C ARG A 148 -15.57 3.40 10.80
N GLU A 149 -16.48 2.89 11.62
CA GLU A 149 -16.21 1.78 12.52
C GLU A 149 -15.63 0.60 11.72
N TRP A 150 -14.59 -0.06 12.24
CA TRP A 150 -14.10 -1.33 11.70
C TRP A 150 -14.49 -2.45 12.65
N ARG A 151 -14.78 -3.62 12.08
CA ARG A 151 -15.12 -4.82 12.85
C ARG A 151 -14.15 -5.95 12.55
N GLY A 152 -13.94 -6.79 13.56
CA GLY A 152 -13.08 -7.96 13.47
C GLY A 152 -11.59 -7.66 13.63
N PRO A 153 -10.78 -8.72 13.84
CA PRO A 153 -9.34 -8.59 13.97
C PRO A 153 -8.69 -8.23 12.63
N ARG A 154 -7.68 -7.35 12.65
CA ARG A 154 -6.93 -6.93 11.46
C ARG A 154 -5.50 -7.44 11.53
N ASN A 155 -5.19 -8.43 10.70
CA ASN A 155 -3.86 -9.03 10.57
C ASN A 155 -3.70 -9.60 9.15
N CYS A 156 -2.53 -10.12 8.82
CA CYS A 156 -2.27 -10.65 7.47
C CYS A 156 -3.10 -11.89 7.08
N ARG A 157 -3.84 -12.51 8.01
CA ARG A 157 -4.77 -13.60 7.70
C ARG A 157 -6.18 -13.10 7.38
N THR A 158 -6.55 -11.93 7.89
CA THR A 158 -7.91 -11.37 7.74
C THR A 158 -7.99 -10.24 6.72
N LEU A 159 -6.86 -9.60 6.41
CA LEU A 159 -6.76 -8.59 5.37
C LEU A 159 -6.21 -9.20 4.09
N PRO A 160 -6.53 -8.62 2.92
CA PRO A 160 -6.00 -9.05 1.61
C PRO A 160 -4.54 -8.61 1.44
N ILE A 161 -3.68 -8.94 2.41
CA ILE A 161 -2.25 -8.71 2.39
C ILE A 161 -1.61 -10.02 1.97
N PRO A 162 -1.06 -10.09 0.76
CA PRO A 162 -0.34 -11.28 0.32
C PRO A 162 0.80 -11.61 1.30
N SER A 163 1.03 -12.91 1.56
CA SER A 163 1.93 -13.38 2.63
C SER A 163 3.32 -12.76 2.57
N GLN A 164 3.80 -12.48 1.37
CA GLN A 164 5.02 -11.75 1.14
C GLN A 164 5.05 -10.37 1.81
N TYR A 165 4.01 -9.57 1.66
CA TYR A 165 3.94 -8.17 2.07
C TYR A 165 3.51 -8.04 3.52
N CYS A 166 3.23 -9.17 4.17
CA CYS A 166 2.95 -9.22 5.58
C CYS A 166 4.18 -8.76 6.40
N ILE A 167 4.01 -7.69 7.17
CA ILE A 167 5.03 -7.21 8.11
C ILE A 167 5.10 -8.06 9.38
N CYS A 168 4.03 -8.83 9.68
CA CYS A 168 4.00 -9.70 10.86
C CYS A 168 5.10 -10.76 10.74
N GLN A 169 5.85 -10.94 11.82
CA GLN A 169 6.90 -11.93 11.89
C GLN A 169 6.30 -13.30 12.18
N TYR A 170 6.66 -14.26 11.35
CA TYR A 170 6.46 -15.67 11.65
C TYR A 170 7.80 -16.24 12.09
N ASN A 171 7.78 -17.18 13.03
CA ASN A 171 8.95 -17.98 13.32
C ASN A 171 9.15 -18.93 12.15
N TRP A 172 9.99 -18.51 11.21
CA TRP A 172 10.42 -19.37 10.12
C TRP A 172 11.43 -20.37 10.64
N THR A 173 11.27 -21.63 10.24
CA THR A 173 12.29 -22.65 10.43
C THR A 173 12.96 -22.84 9.09
N ASP A 174 14.23 -22.47 9.01
CA ASP A 174 15.00 -22.66 7.79
C ASP A 174 15.16 -24.16 7.52
N GLN A 175 14.66 -24.60 6.36
CA GLN A 175 14.85 -25.98 5.90
C GLN A 175 16.23 -26.06 5.27
N ILE A 176 17.24 -26.48 6.03
CA ILE A 176 18.63 -26.58 5.56
C ILE A 176 18.91 -27.88 4.80
N ASP A 177 17.99 -28.85 4.85
CA ASP A 177 18.12 -30.11 4.16
C ASP A 177 17.83 -29.96 2.65
N VAL A 178 18.86 -30.16 1.83
CA VAL A 178 18.79 -30.01 0.37
C VAL A 178 17.81 -31.01 -0.27
N SER A 179 17.67 -32.21 0.29
CA SER A 179 16.72 -33.21 -0.22
C SER A 179 15.28 -32.77 0.03
N VAL A 180 14.99 -32.25 1.22
CA VAL A 180 13.67 -31.68 1.58
C VAL A 180 13.36 -30.46 0.73
N GLN A 181 14.33 -29.55 0.53
CA GLN A 181 14.14 -28.39 -0.37
C GLN A 181 13.79 -28.83 -1.80
N LYS A 182 14.44 -29.88 -2.30
CA LYS A 182 14.17 -30.43 -3.64
C LYS A 182 12.78 -31.04 -3.73
N GLU A 183 12.37 -31.83 -2.75
CA GLU A 183 11.03 -32.43 -2.69
C GLU A 183 9.94 -31.36 -2.62
N LEU A 184 10.12 -30.33 -1.78
CA LEU A 184 9.21 -29.19 -1.69
C LEU A 184 9.11 -28.43 -3.01
N GLY A 185 10.24 -28.21 -3.69
CA GLY A 185 10.27 -27.56 -5.00
C GLY A 185 9.50 -28.34 -6.06
N ILE A 186 9.68 -29.67 -6.11
CA ILE A 186 8.95 -30.57 -7.03
C ILE A 186 7.45 -30.54 -6.71
N PHE A 187 7.09 -30.67 -5.43
CA PHE A 187 5.71 -30.63 -4.98
C PHE A 187 5.03 -29.32 -5.39
N LEU A 188 5.65 -28.17 -5.12
CA LEU A 188 5.11 -26.85 -5.46
C LEU A 188 4.92 -26.69 -6.97
N ALA A 189 5.90 -27.11 -7.78
CA ALA A 189 5.81 -27.05 -9.23
C ALA A 189 4.65 -27.91 -9.77
N ASN A 190 4.45 -29.11 -9.21
CA ASN A 190 3.35 -29.99 -9.58
C ASN A 190 1.99 -29.41 -9.19
N GLU A 191 1.86 -28.82 -8.01
CA GLU A 191 0.61 -28.18 -7.58
C GLU A 191 0.28 -26.94 -8.40
N LEU A 192 1.28 -26.11 -8.71
CA LEU A 192 1.09 -24.98 -9.63
C LEU A 192 0.61 -25.46 -11.00
N LYS A 193 1.23 -26.50 -11.56
CA LYS A 193 0.79 -27.11 -12.82
C LYS A 193 -0.66 -27.60 -12.74
N ARG A 194 -1.00 -28.31 -11.66
CA ARG A 194 -2.37 -28.83 -11.45
C ARG A 194 -3.38 -27.69 -11.41
N HIS A 195 -3.08 -26.62 -10.68
CA HIS A 195 -3.95 -25.45 -10.60
C HIS A 195 -4.12 -24.75 -11.95
N LEU A 196 -3.03 -24.52 -12.71
CA LEU A 196 -3.11 -23.90 -14.04
C LEU A 196 -3.97 -24.72 -15.02
N VAL A 197 -3.88 -26.05 -14.97
CA VAL A 197 -4.74 -26.91 -15.80
C VAL A 197 -6.21 -26.80 -15.38
N GLN A 198 -6.49 -26.76 -14.07
CA GLN A 198 -7.86 -26.62 -13.55
C GLN A 198 -8.51 -25.28 -13.95
N GLU A 199 -7.73 -24.20 -13.99
CA GLU A 199 -8.18 -22.88 -14.45
C GLU A 199 -8.25 -22.76 -15.99
N GLY A 200 -8.04 -23.86 -16.74
CA GLY A 200 -8.12 -23.87 -18.20
C GLY A 200 -6.93 -23.22 -18.91
N LEU A 201 -5.85 -22.91 -18.19
CA LEU A 201 -4.63 -22.27 -18.73
C LEU A 201 -3.60 -23.28 -19.26
N GLY A 202 -3.88 -24.58 -19.17
CA GLY A 202 -2.92 -25.64 -19.52
C GLY A 202 -2.41 -25.59 -20.97
N THR A 203 -3.20 -25.10 -21.92
CA THR A 203 -2.81 -24.95 -23.34
C THR A 203 -2.02 -23.67 -23.63
N LEU A 204 -2.06 -22.69 -22.71
CA LEU A 204 -1.33 -21.43 -22.79
C LEU A 204 0.04 -21.51 -22.11
N CYS A 205 0.28 -22.57 -21.32
CA CYS A 205 1.52 -22.77 -20.57
C CYS A 205 2.33 -23.94 -21.12
N HIS A 206 3.66 -23.85 -21.05
CA HIS A 206 4.56 -24.95 -21.39
C HIS A 206 5.13 -25.60 -20.12
N PRO A 207 5.22 -26.93 -20.02
CA PRO A 207 5.89 -27.59 -18.90
C PRO A 207 7.36 -27.17 -18.81
N GLN A 208 7.77 -26.63 -17.66
CA GLN A 208 9.17 -26.30 -17.40
C GLN A 208 9.79 -27.33 -16.45
N ALA A 209 11.00 -27.78 -16.78
CA ALA A 209 11.81 -28.66 -15.94
C ALA A 209 12.97 -27.84 -15.35
N TYR A 210 13.17 -27.97 -14.03
CA TYR A 210 14.24 -27.26 -13.32
C TYR A 210 15.35 -28.25 -12.97
N SER A 211 16.58 -27.93 -13.38
CA SER A 211 17.77 -28.78 -13.16
C SER A 211 18.42 -28.57 -11.80
N SER A 212 18.13 -27.46 -11.12
CA SER A 212 18.61 -27.18 -9.76
C SER A 212 17.64 -26.27 -9.00
N VAL A 213 17.58 -26.43 -7.67
CA VAL A 213 16.84 -25.54 -6.75
C VAL A 213 17.82 -24.51 -6.19
N GLY A 214 18.63 -23.90 -7.05
CA GLY A 214 19.72 -23.02 -6.66
C GLY A 214 19.51 -21.62 -7.20
N PHE A 215 18.63 -20.82 -6.57
CA PHE A 215 18.70 -19.34 -6.46
C PHE A 215 17.41 -18.66 -5.94
N LEU A 216 16.52 -19.37 -5.23
CA LEU A 216 15.38 -18.70 -4.57
C LEU A 216 15.73 -18.06 -3.22
N LEU A 217 16.86 -18.46 -2.61
CA LEU A 217 17.19 -18.08 -1.23
C LEU A 217 18.03 -16.79 -1.10
N ASN A 218 18.82 -16.40 -2.10
CA ASN A 218 19.94 -15.48 -1.86
C ASN A 218 19.81 -14.06 -2.42
N SER A 219 18.69 -13.72 -3.07
CA SER A 219 18.54 -12.37 -3.64
C SER A 219 17.27 -11.67 -3.19
N TYR A 220 16.16 -12.38 -3.06
CA TYR A 220 14.88 -11.78 -2.69
C TYR A 220 14.00 -12.88 -2.10
N GLY A 221 13.71 -12.82 -0.80
CA GLY A 221 12.52 -13.49 -0.30
C GLY A 221 11.33 -12.79 -0.94
N LYS A 222 10.91 -13.21 -2.15
CA LYS A 222 9.69 -12.85 -2.91
C LYS A 222 9.81 -13.09 -4.44
N TYR A 223 8.88 -13.89 -4.94
CA TYR A 223 8.44 -14.11 -6.33
C TYR A 223 9.26 -15.00 -7.28
N LEU A 224 8.62 -16.12 -7.61
CA LEU A 224 8.32 -16.61 -8.97
C LEU A 224 9.40 -16.36 -10.02
N LEU A 225 10.03 -17.47 -10.43
CA LEU A 225 10.49 -17.76 -11.77
C LEU A 225 11.11 -16.62 -12.56
N LYS A 226 12.42 -16.47 -12.41
CA LYS A 226 13.28 -15.94 -13.47
C LYS A 226 14.04 -17.11 -14.08
N ILE A 227 13.65 -17.50 -15.30
CA ILE A 227 14.43 -18.39 -16.16
C ILE A 227 15.13 -17.47 -17.15
N SER A 228 16.46 -17.36 -17.06
CA SER A 228 17.27 -16.92 -18.19
C SER A 228 17.46 -18.11 -19.14
N GLN A 229 17.54 -17.79 -20.43
CA GLN A 229 17.82 -18.73 -21.53
C GLN A 229 19.05 -19.59 -21.26
#